data_AF-A0A8J3C2X0-F1
#
_entry.id   AF-A0A8J3C2X0-F1
#
_cell.length_a   1.000
_cell.length_b   1.000
_cell.length_c   1.000
_cell.angle_alpha   90.00
_cell.angle_beta   90.00
_cell.angle_gamma   90.00
#
_symmetry.space_group_name_H-M   'P 1'
#
loop_
_entity.id
_entity.type
_entity.pdbx_description
1 polymer ?
#
loop_
_entity_poly.entity_id
_entity_poly.type
_entity_poly.pdbx_seq_one_letter_code
_entity_poly.pdbx_strand_id
1 'polypeptide(L)'
;MNSTHETDHNPAQPRPFGEDFLAALDRFRAWIATATGTAARPVDAESLGYSLTDAGRVALAATDGTLSACPVDAVTETDDEVTARVLRCAALYLERHGWIQGAYYDAASQSFTPAACLVGAVGMVCYGGPVDAPAQHFDDPGFLDFEAAVLHLDRYLLVEDGSESYEFNDAKGRCREDVTHVLRDAASRPAYELIDTLRVINQRNDDLAALAEMLIPGGTFAEGGIEGGAE
;
A
#
# COMPACT_ATOMS: atom_id res chain seq x y z
N MET A 1 49.56 -7.18 -13.12
CA MET A 1 48.53 -7.78 -12.24
C MET A 1 48.72 -7.18 -10.85
N ASN A 2 47.80 -6.32 -10.43
CA ASN A 2 47.37 -6.10 -9.04
C ASN A 2 46.41 -4.91 -9.06
N SER A 3 45.12 -5.22 -9.04
CA SER A 3 44.03 -4.26 -8.92
C SER A 3 43.61 -4.28 -7.45
N THR A 4 43.86 -3.18 -6.74
CA THR A 4 43.43 -2.99 -5.35
C THR A 4 41.99 -2.50 -5.37
N HIS A 5 41.09 -3.39 -4.96
CA HIS A 5 39.67 -3.10 -4.75
C HIS A 5 39.53 -2.43 -3.38
N GLU A 6 39.22 -1.14 -3.36
CA GLU A 6 38.92 -0.36 -2.17
C GLU A 6 37.40 -0.43 -1.96
N THR A 7 36.97 -1.03 -0.84
CA THR A 7 35.56 -1.15 -0.45
C THR A 7 35.16 0.07 0.35
N ASP A 8 34.36 0.94 -0.26
CA ASP A 8 33.72 2.08 0.40
C ASP A 8 32.53 1.58 1.23
N HIS A 9 32.71 1.50 2.55
CA HIS A 9 31.62 1.34 3.50
C HIS A 9 31.03 2.72 3.80
N ASN A 10 29.88 3.04 3.18
CA ASN A 10 29.10 4.21 3.56
C ASN A 10 27.95 3.79 4.50
N PRO A 11 27.99 4.10 5.81
CA PRO A 11 26.87 3.87 6.70
C PRO A 11 25.75 4.87 6.37
N ALA A 12 24.55 4.34 6.14
CA ALA A 12 23.33 5.09 5.83
C ALA A 12 23.14 6.28 6.79
N GLN A 13 23.24 7.50 6.25
CA GLN A 13 22.79 8.70 6.95
C GLN A 13 21.28 8.89 6.72
N PRO A 14 20.50 9.22 7.77
CA PRO A 14 19.11 9.61 7.61
C PRO A 14 19.04 10.92 6.82
N ARG A 15 18.37 10.90 5.67
CA ARG A 15 18.14 12.12 4.89
C ARG A 15 16.96 12.89 5.50
N PRO A 16 17.04 14.23 5.60
CA PRO A 16 15.91 15.04 6.03
C PRO A 16 14.78 14.92 5.00
N PHE A 17 13.59 14.56 5.46
CA PHE A 17 12.36 14.62 4.67
C PHE A 17 12.14 16.07 4.21
N GLY A 18 11.99 16.27 2.89
CA GLY A 18 11.85 17.61 2.31
C GLY A 18 10.49 18.23 2.62
N GLU A 19 10.48 19.55 2.85
CA GLU A 19 9.29 20.39 3.06
C GLU A 19 8.26 20.30 1.91
N ASP A 20 8.67 19.80 0.74
CA ASP A 20 7.83 19.58 -0.44
C ASP A 20 6.74 18.50 -0.26
N PHE A 21 6.94 17.55 0.65
CA PHE A 21 6.04 16.42 0.84
C PHE A 21 4.74 16.82 1.56
N LEU A 22 4.83 17.61 2.62
CA LEU A 22 3.66 18.14 3.33
C LEU A 22 2.85 19.08 2.42
N ALA A 23 3.53 19.86 1.57
CA ALA A 23 2.90 20.69 0.57
C ALA A 23 2.15 19.87 -0.52
N ALA A 24 2.67 18.70 -0.92
CA ALA A 24 2.01 17.80 -1.86
C ALA A 24 0.74 17.17 -1.26
N LEU A 25 0.76 16.82 0.02
CA LEU A 25 -0.38 16.20 0.69
C LEU A 25 -1.51 17.20 1.01
N ASP A 26 -1.17 18.44 1.37
CA ASP A 26 -2.14 19.53 1.52
C ASP A 26 -2.73 19.95 0.16
N ARG A 27 -1.92 19.92 -0.91
CA ARG A 27 -2.43 20.04 -2.29
C ARG A 27 -3.38 18.92 -2.66
N PHE A 28 -3.10 17.67 -2.28
CA PHE A 28 -4.00 16.56 -2.53
C PHE A 28 -5.32 16.71 -1.76
N ARG A 29 -5.29 17.16 -0.49
CA ARG A 29 -6.51 17.43 0.30
C ARG A 29 -7.32 18.59 -0.28
N ALA A 30 -6.67 19.68 -0.66
CA ALA A 30 -7.32 20.81 -1.33
C ALA A 30 -7.87 20.39 -2.70
N TRP A 31 -7.12 19.60 -3.46
CA TRP A 31 -7.55 19.08 -4.75
C TRP A 31 -8.73 18.12 -4.60
N ILE A 32 -8.71 17.15 -3.67
CA ILE A 32 -9.85 16.27 -3.35
C ILE A 32 -11.09 17.10 -2.96
N ALA A 33 -10.92 18.16 -2.18
CA ALA A 33 -12.00 19.06 -1.79
C ALA A 33 -12.56 19.87 -2.98
N THR A 34 -11.76 20.09 -4.04
CA THR A 34 -12.16 20.87 -5.22
C THR A 34 -12.54 20.01 -6.44
N ALA A 35 -12.06 18.76 -6.51
CA ALA A 35 -12.20 17.84 -7.63
C ALA A 35 -13.59 17.17 -7.72
N THR A 36 -14.50 17.49 -6.78
CA THR A 36 -15.92 17.14 -6.88
C THR A 36 -16.63 17.81 -8.07
N GLY A 37 -15.94 18.65 -8.86
CA GLY A 37 -16.40 19.02 -10.20
C GLY A 37 -15.26 19.40 -11.16
N THR A 38 -15.00 18.56 -12.18
CA THR A 38 -14.48 18.97 -13.50
C THR A 38 -12.99 19.35 -13.70
N ALA A 39 -12.06 19.09 -12.76
CA ALA A 39 -10.73 19.71 -12.81
C ALA A 39 -9.68 19.11 -13.78
N ALA A 40 -9.84 17.90 -14.31
CA ALA A 40 -8.85 17.27 -15.20
C ALA A 40 -9.50 16.75 -16.49
N ARG A 41 -8.85 17.02 -17.63
CA ARG A 41 -9.14 16.37 -18.92
C ARG A 41 -7.98 15.45 -19.28
N PRO A 42 -8.23 14.24 -19.79
CA PRO A 42 -7.17 13.43 -20.37
C PRO A 42 -6.54 14.19 -21.53
N VAL A 43 -5.20 14.24 -21.55
CA VAL A 43 -4.47 14.65 -22.74
C VAL A 43 -4.50 13.47 -23.70
N ASP A 44 -4.55 13.80 -24.99
CA ASP A 44 -4.53 12.98 -26.19
C ASP A 44 -3.85 11.60 -25.98
N ALA A 45 -4.37 10.56 -26.64
CA ALA A 45 -4.04 9.14 -26.42
C ALA A 45 -2.54 8.74 -26.52
N GLU A 46 -1.66 9.65 -26.92
CA GLU A 46 -0.21 9.45 -27.01
C GLU A 46 0.57 10.05 -25.83
N SER A 47 -0.09 10.75 -24.90
CA SER A 47 0.55 11.37 -23.73
C SER A 47 0.13 10.67 -22.44
N LEU A 48 1.10 10.05 -21.74
CA LEU A 48 0.97 9.54 -20.37
C LEU A 48 0.90 10.71 -19.37
N GLY A 49 -0.11 11.57 -19.48
CA GLY A 49 -0.23 12.75 -18.63
C GLY A 49 -1.63 13.36 -18.63
N TYR A 50 -1.94 14.06 -17.54
CA TYR A 50 -3.16 14.86 -17.41
C TYR A 50 -2.82 16.35 -17.48
N SER A 51 -3.60 17.11 -18.26
CA SER A 51 -3.48 18.56 -18.31
C SER A 51 -4.44 19.15 -17.29
N LEU A 52 -3.91 19.94 -16.36
CA LEU A 52 -4.73 20.70 -15.45
C LEU A 52 -5.59 21.69 -16.23
N THR A 53 -6.90 21.68 -15.98
CA THR A 53 -7.82 22.70 -16.49
C THR A 53 -7.54 24.04 -15.83
N ASP A 54 -8.05 25.13 -16.41
CA ASP A 54 -8.00 26.46 -15.79
C ASP A 54 -8.67 26.47 -14.41
N ALA A 55 -9.75 25.70 -14.23
CA ALA A 55 -10.38 25.52 -12.92
C ALA A 55 -9.43 24.84 -11.92
N GLY A 56 -8.69 23.82 -12.34
CA GLY A 56 -7.66 23.17 -11.53
C GLY A 56 -6.50 24.12 -11.17
N ARG A 57 -6.08 24.98 -12.10
CA ARG A 57 -5.07 26.02 -11.85
C ARG A 57 -5.54 27.06 -10.83
N VAL A 58 -6.79 27.53 -10.94
CA VAL A 58 -7.37 28.49 -9.98
C VAL A 58 -7.48 27.88 -8.58
N ALA A 59 -7.86 26.61 -8.47
CA ALA A 59 -7.92 25.90 -7.20
C ALA A 59 -6.55 25.84 -6.50
N LEU A 60 -5.48 25.52 -7.26
CA LEU A 60 -4.10 25.51 -6.77
C LEU A 60 -3.59 26.91 -6.38
N ALA A 61 -3.96 27.94 -7.13
CA ALA A 61 -3.56 29.32 -6.82
C ALA A 61 -4.26 29.88 -5.56
N ALA A 62 -5.49 29.43 -5.28
CA ALA A 62 -6.23 29.83 -4.07
C ALA A 62 -5.60 29.27 -2.78
N THR A 63 -4.92 28.13 -2.86
CA THR A 63 -4.21 27.53 -1.72
C THR A 63 -2.93 28.29 -1.32
N ASP A 64 -2.19 28.84 -2.28
CA ASP A 64 -0.94 29.59 -2.00
C ASP A 64 -1.19 30.92 -1.25
N GLY A 65 -2.41 31.47 -1.34
CA GLY A 65 -2.74 32.77 -0.74
C GLY A 65 -3.26 32.73 0.70
N THR A 66 -3.59 31.56 1.24
CA THR A 66 -4.28 31.44 2.54
C THR A 66 -3.42 30.81 3.65
N LEU A 67 -2.20 30.38 3.35
CA LEU A 67 -1.22 29.94 4.33
C LEU A 67 -0.55 31.16 4.97
N SER A 68 -1.34 31.89 5.78
CA SER A 68 -0.81 32.85 6.74
C SER A 68 0.08 32.10 7.73
N ALA A 69 1.32 32.58 7.86
CA ALA A 69 2.37 32.03 8.70
C ALA A 69 1.96 31.96 10.19
N CYS A 70 1.22 30.92 10.57
CA CYS A 70 1.28 30.38 11.92
C CYS A 70 2.63 29.65 12.05
N PRO A 71 3.33 29.76 13.19
CA PRO A 71 4.54 28.99 13.42
C PRO A 71 4.12 27.52 13.43
N VAL A 72 4.41 26.82 12.34
CA VAL A 72 4.40 25.37 12.31
C VAL A 72 5.56 24.93 13.18
N ASP A 73 5.27 24.67 14.46
CA ASP A 73 6.01 23.65 15.17
C ASP A 73 5.85 22.39 14.30
N ALA A 74 6.87 22.11 13.48
CA ALA A 74 6.92 20.98 12.58
C ALA A 74 6.96 19.72 13.45
N VAL A 75 5.79 19.29 13.91
CA VAL A 75 5.60 17.97 14.48
C VAL A 75 5.83 17.02 13.30
N THR A 76 7.04 16.49 13.23
CA THR A 76 7.38 15.40 12.33
C THR A 76 6.47 14.24 12.68
N GLU A 77 5.44 14.05 11.86
CA GLU A 77 4.53 12.93 11.96
C GLU A 77 5.34 11.64 11.84
N THR A 78 5.02 10.68 12.70
CA THR A 78 5.69 9.38 12.70
C THR A 78 5.28 8.55 11.50
N ASP A 79 6.12 7.61 11.07
CA ASP A 79 5.82 6.70 9.96
C ASP A 79 4.49 5.93 10.17
N ASP A 80 4.18 5.58 11.42
CA ASP A 80 2.92 4.94 11.82
C ASP A 80 1.71 5.87 11.60
N GLU A 81 1.83 7.15 11.93
CA GLU A 81 0.77 8.15 11.72
C GLU A 81 0.54 8.43 10.23
N VAL A 82 1.61 8.51 9.43
CA VAL A 82 1.53 8.63 7.96
C VAL A 82 0.81 7.42 7.38
N THR A 83 1.20 6.21 7.78
CA THR A 83 0.58 4.95 7.36
C THR A 83 -0.91 4.91 7.71
N ALA A 84 -1.26 5.20 8.96
CA ALA A 84 -2.66 5.25 9.42
C ALA A 84 -3.48 6.31 8.66
N ARG A 85 -2.86 7.42 8.28
CA ARG A 85 -3.52 8.42 7.45
C ARG A 85 -3.76 7.91 6.03
N VAL A 86 -2.76 7.31 5.38
CA VAL A 86 -2.88 6.77 4.01
C VAL A 86 -4.04 5.78 3.93
N LEU A 87 -4.12 4.84 4.87
CA LEU A 87 -5.19 3.83 4.90
C LEU A 87 -6.58 4.44 5.14
N ARG A 88 -6.72 5.43 6.03
CA ARG A 88 -7.97 6.19 6.20
C ARG A 88 -8.38 6.95 4.95
N CYS A 89 -7.41 7.56 4.26
CA CYS A 89 -7.64 8.25 2.99
C CYS A 89 -8.04 7.28 1.88
N ALA A 90 -7.45 6.10 1.82
CA ALA A 90 -7.82 5.05 0.86
C ALA A 90 -9.25 4.57 1.10
N ALA A 91 -9.65 4.36 2.36
CA ALA A 91 -11.04 4.03 2.70
C ALA A 91 -12.02 5.11 2.21
N LEU A 92 -11.70 6.38 2.50
CA LEU A 92 -12.50 7.53 2.05
C LEU A 92 -12.56 7.64 0.52
N TYR A 93 -11.47 7.30 -0.18
CA TYR A 93 -11.42 7.25 -1.63
C TYR A 93 -12.43 6.25 -2.18
N LEU A 94 -12.41 5.01 -1.67
CA LEU A 94 -13.32 3.94 -2.11
C LEU A 94 -14.79 4.26 -1.83
N GLU A 95 -15.09 4.93 -0.72
CA GLU A 95 -16.44 5.39 -0.41
C GLU A 95 -16.96 6.42 -1.42
N ARG A 96 -16.09 7.30 -1.91
CA ARG A 96 -16.43 8.40 -2.83
C ARG A 96 -16.44 7.98 -4.28
N HIS A 97 -15.48 7.17 -4.70
CA HIS A 97 -15.21 6.88 -6.11
C HIS A 97 -15.58 5.45 -6.52
N GLY A 98 -15.94 4.60 -5.56
CA GLY A 98 -16.33 3.23 -5.79
C GLY A 98 -15.16 2.26 -5.64
N TRP A 99 -15.52 1.02 -5.32
CA TRP A 99 -14.60 -0.10 -5.24
C TRP A 99 -14.85 -1.09 -6.38
N ILE A 100 -13.78 -1.67 -6.92
CA ILE A 100 -13.83 -2.75 -7.91
C ILE A 100 -12.91 -3.90 -7.49
N GLN A 101 -13.20 -5.08 -8.01
CA GLN A 101 -12.45 -6.31 -7.77
C GLN A 101 -11.60 -6.67 -9.01
N GLY A 102 -10.41 -7.25 -8.79
CA GLY A 102 -9.56 -7.83 -9.83
C GLY A 102 -8.78 -6.86 -10.71
N ALA A 103 -8.88 -5.54 -10.49
CA ALA A 103 -8.09 -4.53 -11.22
C ALA A 103 -7.78 -3.32 -10.33
N TYR A 104 -6.62 -2.69 -10.51
CA TYR A 104 -6.23 -1.51 -9.72
C TYR A 104 -7.19 -0.34 -9.92
N TYR A 105 -7.58 -0.09 -11.16
CA TYR A 105 -8.46 1.01 -11.57
C TYR A 105 -9.43 0.52 -12.64
N ASP A 106 -10.61 1.12 -12.69
CA ASP A 106 -11.54 0.95 -13.80
C ASP A 106 -10.97 1.60 -15.05
N ALA A 107 -10.36 0.79 -15.93
CA ALA A 107 -9.75 1.26 -17.18
C ALA A 107 -10.76 1.84 -18.18
N ALA A 108 -12.06 1.56 -18.01
CA ALA A 108 -13.11 2.15 -18.85
C ALA A 108 -13.53 3.55 -18.35
N SER A 109 -13.12 3.93 -17.13
CA SER A 109 -13.44 5.22 -16.55
C SER A 109 -12.76 6.35 -17.32
N GLN A 110 -13.53 7.38 -17.66
CA GLN A 110 -13.02 8.66 -18.17
C GLN A 110 -12.75 9.68 -17.04
N SER A 111 -12.91 9.25 -15.78
CA SER A 111 -12.65 10.08 -14.60
C SER A 111 -11.20 9.95 -14.15
N PHE A 112 -10.60 11.06 -13.74
CA PHE A 112 -9.29 11.09 -13.09
C PHE A 112 -9.28 10.36 -11.73
N THR A 113 -10.44 10.25 -11.09
CA THR A 113 -10.65 9.45 -9.88
C THR A 113 -11.54 8.24 -10.23
N PRO A 114 -10.99 7.22 -10.91
CA PRO A 114 -11.75 6.02 -11.27
C PRO A 114 -12.08 5.19 -10.04
N ALA A 115 -13.08 4.32 -10.13
CA ALA A 115 -13.23 3.26 -9.13
C ALA A 115 -11.95 2.43 -9.07
N ALA A 116 -11.57 1.98 -7.88
CA ALA A 116 -10.29 1.29 -7.65
C ALA A 116 -10.46 0.06 -6.78
N CYS A 117 -9.51 -0.88 -6.83
CA CYS A 117 -9.41 -1.91 -5.79
C CYS A 117 -8.78 -1.35 -4.51
N LEU A 118 -8.65 -2.20 -3.49
CA LEU A 118 -7.98 -1.87 -2.23
C LEU A 118 -6.57 -1.29 -2.46
N VAL A 119 -5.71 -1.98 -3.20
CA VAL A 119 -4.32 -1.54 -3.46
C VAL A 119 -4.29 -0.31 -4.38
N GLY A 120 -5.18 -0.25 -5.38
CA GLY A 120 -5.31 0.91 -6.25
C GLY A 120 -5.69 2.17 -5.48
N ALA A 121 -6.58 2.07 -4.48
CA ALA A 121 -6.94 3.21 -3.64
C ALA A 121 -5.77 3.71 -2.79
N VAL A 122 -4.91 2.82 -2.28
CA VAL A 122 -3.66 3.22 -1.60
C VAL A 122 -2.75 3.94 -2.61
N GLY A 123 -2.60 3.40 -3.81
CA GLY A 123 -1.86 4.04 -4.91
C GLY A 123 -2.36 5.44 -5.25
N MET A 124 -3.68 5.64 -5.35
CA MET A 124 -4.28 6.97 -5.60
C MET A 124 -3.88 8.00 -4.55
N VAL A 125 -3.79 7.58 -3.28
CA VAL A 125 -3.44 8.46 -2.17
C VAL A 125 -1.96 8.81 -2.20
N CYS A 126 -1.09 7.85 -2.46
CA CYS A 126 0.36 8.06 -2.41
C CYS A 126 0.90 8.75 -3.67
N TYR A 127 0.39 8.41 -4.85
CA TYR A 127 0.88 8.92 -6.13
C TYR A 127 0.06 10.10 -6.67
N GLY A 128 -1.10 10.39 -6.08
CA GLY A 128 -1.97 11.49 -6.50
C GLY A 128 -2.72 11.25 -7.81
N GLY A 129 -2.68 10.04 -8.37
CA GLY A 129 -3.35 9.66 -9.61
C GLY A 129 -3.24 8.16 -9.91
N PRO A 130 -3.98 7.65 -10.92
CA PRO A 130 -3.91 6.25 -11.30
C PRO A 130 -2.57 5.96 -12.00
N VAL A 131 -1.93 4.86 -11.59
CA VAL A 131 -0.62 4.42 -12.12
C VAL A 131 -0.61 2.94 -12.47
N ASP A 132 0.05 2.54 -13.56
CA ASP A 132 0.12 1.12 -13.92
C ASP A 132 0.99 0.33 -12.94
N ALA A 133 0.45 -0.73 -12.33
CA ALA A 133 1.15 -1.56 -11.34
C ALA A 133 1.77 -0.76 -10.17
N PRO A 134 0.95 -0.24 -9.23
CA PRO A 134 1.39 0.60 -8.10
C PRO A 134 2.63 0.13 -7.34
N ALA A 135 2.81 -1.19 -7.17
CA ALA A 135 3.95 -1.78 -6.47
C ALA A 135 5.28 -1.77 -7.25
N GLN A 136 5.31 -1.21 -8.46
CA GLN A 136 6.51 -1.15 -9.33
C GLN A 136 7.03 0.29 -9.54
N HIS A 137 6.45 1.29 -8.88
CA HIS A 137 6.80 2.71 -9.02
C HIS A 137 7.95 3.12 -8.10
N PHE A 138 9.07 2.39 -8.09
CA PHE A 138 10.18 2.59 -7.13
C PHE A 138 10.82 3.98 -7.16
N ASP A 139 10.75 4.68 -8.29
CA ASP A 139 11.32 6.02 -8.47
C ASP A 139 10.37 7.14 -8.07
N ASP A 140 9.10 6.84 -7.78
CA ASP A 140 8.11 7.83 -7.36
C ASP A 140 8.31 8.19 -5.88
N PRO A 141 8.30 9.49 -5.51
CA PRO A 141 8.44 9.91 -4.11
C PRO A 141 7.37 9.33 -3.18
N GLY A 142 6.18 8.99 -3.69
CA GLY A 142 5.10 8.36 -2.92
C GLY A 142 5.29 6.87 -2.68
N PHE A 143 6.30 6.23 -3.27
CA PHE A 143 6.50 4.78 -3.19
C PHE A 143 6.72 4.29 -1.75
N LEU A 144 7.47 5.04 -0.94
CA LEU A 144 7.77 4.63 0.43
C LEU A 144 6.51 4.61 1.31
N ASP A 145 5.62 5.59 1.14
CA ASP A 145 4.34 5.61 1.86
C ASP A 145 3.41 4.51 1.36
N PHE A 146 3.41 4.25 0.05
CA PHE A 146 2.67 3.14 -0.55
C PHE A 146 3.13 1.80 0.04
N GLU A 147 4.45 1.55 0.02
CA GLU A 147 5.04 0.31 0.53
C GLU A 147 4.76 0.15 2.03
N ALA A 148 4.96 1.20 2.83
CA ALA A 148 4.67 1.18 4.26
C ALA A 148 3.18 0.87 4.54
N ALA A 149 2.27 1.51 3.81
CA ALA A 149 0.83 1.31 3.98
C ALA A 149 0.37 -0.09 3.57
N VAL A 150 0.84 -0.60 2.43
CA VAL A 150 0.51 -1.96 1.97
C VAL A 150 1.11 -3.00 2.92
N LEU A 151 2.37 -2.84 3.33
CA LEU A 151 3.01 -3.76 4.29
C LEU A 151 2.30 -3.79 5.64
N HIS A 152 1.87 -2.64 6.15
CA HIS A 152 1.10 -2.56 7.39
C HIS A 152 -0.27 -3.24 7.25
N LEU A 153 -0.93 -3.03 6.11
CA LEU A 153 -2.20 -3.67 5.80
C LEU A 153 -2.08 -5.19 5.66
N ASP A 154 -1.04 -5.69 5.00
CA ASP A 154 -0.77 -7.12 4.88
C ASP A 154 -0.53 -7.74 6.26
N ARG A 155 0.22 -7.07 7.16
CA ARG A 155 0.39 -7.54 8.53
C ARG A 155 -0.93 -7.61 9.29
N TYR A 156 -1.79 -6.62 9.13
CA TYR A 156 -3.12 -6.62 9.74
C TYR A 156 -3.97 -7.79 9.23
N LEU A 157 -4.00 -8.00 7.90
CA LEU A 157 -4.77 -9.07 7.28
C LEU A 157 -4.24 -10.46 7.63
N LEU A 158 -2.92 -10.64 7.72
CA LEU A 158 -2.33 -11.90 8.17
C LEU A 158 -2.73 -12.25 9.61
N VAL A 159 -2.90 -11.25 10.49
CA VAL A 159 -3.36 -11.46 11.87
C VAL A 159 -4.85 -11.79 11.93
N GLU A 160 -5.69 -11.05 11.20
CA GLU A 160 -7.15 -11.10 11.36
C GLU A 160 -7.87 -12.08 10.42
N ASP A 161 -7.38 -12.22 9.19
CA ASP A 161 -8.00 -13.01 8.13
C ASP A 161 -7.11 -14.16 7.63
N GLY A 162 -5.79 -14.08 7.90
CA GLY A 162 -4.80 -15.05 7.42
C GLY A 162 -4.48 -14.91 5.94
N SER A 163 -4.73 -13.74 5.34
CA SER A 163 -4.54 -13.45 3.92
C SER A 163 -3.66 -12.21 3.69
N GLU A 164 -3.26 -11.99 2.44
CA GLU A 164 -2.60 -10.77 1.98
C GLU A 164 -3.58 -9.81 1.30
N SER A 165 -3.22 -8.53 1.14
CA SER A 165 -4.09 -7.49 0.58
C SER A 165 -4.71 -7.84 -0.78
N TYR A 166 -3.96 -8.47 -1.68
CA TYR A 166 -4.46 -8.91 -2.99
C TYR A 166 -5.47 -10.06 -2.87
N GLU A 167 -5.14 -11.09 -2.08
CA GLU A 167 -6.02 -12.23 -1.85
C GLU A 167 -7.32 -11.79 -1.16
N PHE A 168 -7.21 -10.93 -0.14
CA PHE A 168 -8.35 -10.37 0.57
C PHE A 168 -9.28 -9.60 -0.37
N ASN A 169 -8.72 -8.74 -1.24
CA ASN A 169 -9.49 -7.95 -2.19
C ASN A 169 -10.21 -8.83 -3.23
N ASP A 170 -9.53 -9.85 -3.75
CA ASP A 170 -10.03 -10.71 -4.82
C ASP A 170 -10.80 -11.94 -4.31
N ALA A 171 -10.99 -12.05 -3.00
CA ALA A 171 -11.83 -13.07 -2.39
C ALA A 171 -13.27 -13.02 -2.92
N LYS A 172 -13.81 -14.20 -3.27
CA LYS A 172 -15.16 -14.31 -3.82
C LYS A 172 -16.20 -13.80 -2.83
N GLY A 173 -17.06 -12.88 -3.28
CA GLY A 173 -18.13 -12.31 -2.46
C GLY A 173 -17.69 -11.13 -1.60
N ARG A 174 -16.42 -10.69 -1.70
CA ARG A 174 -15.96 -9.45 -1.10
C ARG A 174 -16.80 -8.27 -1.59
N CYS A 175 -17.16 -7.37 -0.68
CA CYS A 175 -17.84 -6.14 -1.01
C CYS A 175 -17.06 -4.90 -0.57
N ARG A 176 -17.49 -3.73 -1.05
CA ARG A 176 -16.87 -2.44 -0.73
C ARG A 176 -16.83 -2.20 0.78
N GLU A 177 -17.92 -2.51 1.47
CA GLU A 177 -18.08 -2.28 2.90
C GLU A 177 -17.01 -3.05 3.70
N ASP A 178 -16.74 -4.30 3.35
CA ASP A 178 -15.67 -5.11 3.97
C ASP A 178 -14.30 -4.46 3.81
N VAL A 179 -14.00 -4.02 2.58
CA VAL A 179 -12.71 -3.41 2.22
C VAL A 179 -12.49 -2.10 2.96
N THR A 180 -13.51 -1.23 2.98
CA THR A 180 -13.43 0.05 3.70
C THR A 180 -13.33 -0.13 5.21
N HIS A 181 -13.96 -1.18 5.76
CA HIS A 181 -13.85 -1.52 7.19
C HIS A 181 -12.44 -1.95 7.54
N VAL A 182 -11.86 -2.90 6.79
CA VAL A 182 -10.48 -3.37 7.00
C VAL A 182 -9.47 -2.23 6.91
N LEU A 183 -9.59 -1.34 5.93
CA LEU A 183 -8.69 -0.18 5.82
C LEU A 183 -8.74 0.73 7.05
N ARG A 184 -9.92 0.93 7.64
CA ARG A 184 -10.10 1.75 8.85
C ARG A 184 -9.59 1.07 10.10
N ASP A 185 -9.83 -0.23 10.23
CA ASP A 185 -9.38 -0.99 11.38
C ASP A 185 -7.85 -1.16 11.37
N ALA A 186 -7.28 -1.47 10.21
CA ALA A 186 -5.83 -1.51 10.01
C ALA A 186 -5.18 -0.15 10.35
N ALA A 187 -5.80 0.96 9.93
CA ALA A 187 -5.34 2.30 10.27
C ALA A 187 -5.42 2.65 11.77
N SER A 188 -6.27 1.95 12.53
CA SER A 188 -6.45 2.19 13.96
C SER A 188 -5.53 1.32 14.81
N ARG A 189 -4.81 0.37 14.19
CA ARG A 189 -3.95 -0.58 14.89
C ARG A 189 -2.47 -0.23 14.70
N PRO A 190 -1.71 -0.06 15.78
CA PRO A 190 -0.30 0.30 15.67
C PRO A 190 0.55 -0.87 15.18
N ALA A 191 1.63 -0.57 14.46
CA ALA A 191 2.47 -1.59 13.80
C ALA A 191 3.12 -2.56 14.80
N TYR A 192 3.54 -2.07 15.98
CA TYR A 192 4.19 -2.90 16.99
C TYR A 192 3.29 -4.04 17.49
N GLU A 193 1.99 -3.78 17.62
CA GLU A 193 1.02 -4.78 18.10
C GLU A 193 0.84 -5.91 17.08
N LEU A 194 0.78 -5.55 15.80
CA LEU A 194 0.73 -6.52 14.69
C LEU A 194 2.00 -7.37 14.64
N ILE A 195 3.18 -6.73 14.78
CA ILE A 195 4.47 -7.43 14.78
C ILE A 195 4.56 -8.42 15.93
N ASP A 196 4.17 -8.02 17.15
CA ASP A 196 4.21 -8.91 18.31
C ASP A 196 3.21 -10.06 18.17
N THR A 197 2.02 -9.80 17.62
CA THR A 197 1.03 -10.84 17.35
C THR A 197 1.53 -11.86 16.33
N LEU A 198 2.13 -11.39 15.23
CA LEU A 198 2.72 -12.27 14.21
C LEU A 198 3.87 -13.12 14.77
N ARG A 199 4.70 -12.57 15.67
CA ARG A 199 5.75 -13.34 16.36
C ARG A 199 5.17 -14.49 17.18
N VAL A 200 4.08 -14.23 17.92
CA VAL A 200 3.38 -15.25 18.72
C VAL A 200 2.78 -16.33 17.82
N ILE A 201 2.16 -15.95 16.70
CA ILE A 201 1.60 -16.89 15.71
C ILE A 201 2.71 -17.78 15.13
N ASN A 202 3.83 -17.18 14.71
CA ASN A 202 4.95 -17.92 14.14
C ASN A 202 5.55 -18.91 15.14
N GLN A 203 5.81 -18.48 16.38
CA GLN A 203 6.31 -19.37 17.43
C GLN A 203 5.37 -20.57 17.64
N ARG A 204 4.06 -20.33 17.67
CA ARG A 204 3.07 -21.41 17.82
C ARG A 204 3.08 -22.36 16.63
N ASN A 205 3.25 -21.86 15.41
CA ASN A 205 3.33 -22.69 14.22
C ASN A 205 4.59 -23.57 14.24
N ASP A 206 5.72 -23.03 14.69
CA ASP A 206 6.96 -23.77 14.87
C ASP A 206 6.79 -24.88 15.92
N ASP A 207 6.16 -24.58 17.05
CA ASP A 207 5.87 -25.57 18.10
C ASP A 207 4.95 -26.70 17.59
N LEU A 208 3.94 -26.35 16.77
CA LEU A 208 3.04 -27.33 16.15
C LEU A 208 3.74 -28.18 15.10
N ALA A 209 4.63 -27.61 14.30
CA ALA A 209 5.44 -28.33 13.33
C ALA A 209 6.37 -29.33 14.04
N ALA A 210 7.03 -28.92 15.11
CA ALA A 210 7.87 -29.81 15.93
C ALA A 210 7.06 -30.96 16.56
N LEU A 211 5.84 -30.67 17.03
CA LEU A 211 4.94 -31.71 17.54
C LEU A 211 4.51 -32.69 16.44
N ALA A 212 4.19 -32.19 15.24
CA ALA A 212 3.82 -33.03 14.11
C ALA A 212 4.98 -33.98 13.71
N GLU A 213 6.21 -33.49 13.68
CA GLU A 213 7.40 -34.32 13.41
C GLU A 213 7.59 -35.44 14.45
N MET A 214 7.30 -35.17 15.73
CA MET A 214 7.35 -36.22 16.77
C MET A 214 6.23 -37.25 16.65
N LEU A 215 5.07 -36.86 16.11
CA LEU A 215 3.89 -37.72 16.01
C LEU A 215 3.82 -38.54 14.73
N ILE A 216 4.49 -38.12 13.65
CA ILE A 216 4.67 -38.92 12.45
C ILE A 216 5.70 -39.99 12.81
N PRO A 217 5.31 -41.25 13.08
CA PRO A 217 6.28 -42.29 13.41
C PRO A 217 7.22 -42.38 12.22
N GLY A 218 8.53 -42.33 12.47
CA GLY A 218 9.60 -42.57 11.49
C GLY A 218 9.54 -43.99 10.96
N GLY A 219 8.41 -44.35 10.34
CA GLY A 219 8.20 -45.57 9.60
C GLY A 219 9.14 -45.50 8.41
N THR A 220 10.31 -46.10 8.58
CA THR A 220 10.57 -47.43 8.01
C THR A 220 9.30 -48.14 7.48
N PHE A 221 8.59 -47.53 6.53
CA PHE A 221 8.10 -48.28 5.38
C PHE A 221 9.36 -48.63 4.58
N ALA A 222 10.15 -49.53 5.18
CA ALA A 222 11.21 -50.22 4.49
C ALA A 222 10.57 -50.73 3.21
N GLU A 223 11.13 -50.29 2.09
CA GLU A 223 10.86 -50.81 0.76
C GLU A 223 10.98 -52.34 0.86
N GLY A 224 9.85 -53.00 1.11
CA GLY A 224 9.72 -54.43 0.93
C GLY A 224 9.79 -54.64 -0.56
N GLY A 225 11.03 -54.80 -1.06
CA GLY A 225 11.31 -55.11 -2.44
C GLY A 225 10.42 -56.26 -2.87
N ILE A 226 9.44 -55.95 -3.72
CA ILE A 226 8.77 -56.98 -4.50
C ILE A 226 9.76 -57.33 -5.61
N GLU A 227 10.76 -58.15 -5.28
CA GLU A 227 11.47 -58.97 -6.25
C GLU A 227 10.48 -60.02 -6.78
N GLY A 228 9.58 -59.57 -7.65
CA GLY A 228 8.73 -60.44 -8.45
C GLY A 228 9.48 -60.88 -9.70
N GLY A 229 10.29 -61.92 -9.55
CA GLY A 229 10.76 -62.71 -10.69
C GLY A 229 9.67 -63.68 -11.17
N ALA A 230 9.49 -63.77 -12.49
CA ALA A 230 8.99 -64.92 -13.27
C ALA A 230 9.04 -64.49 -14.75
N GLU A 231 10.00 -64.99 -15.51
CA GLU A 231 9.87 -66.05 -16.54
C GLU A 231 9.31 -65.56 -17.89
#